data_AF-A0A430J5F6-F1
#
_entry.id   AF-A0A430J5F6-F1
#
_cell.length_a   1.000
_cell.length_b   1.000
_cell.length_c   1.000
_cell.angle_alpha   90.00
_cell.angle_beta   90.00
_cell.angle_gamma   90.00
#
_symmetry.space_group_name_H-M   'P 1'
#
loop_
_entity.id
_entity.type
_entity.pdbx_description
1 polymer ?
#
loop_
_entity_poly.entity_id
_entity_poly.type
_entity_poly.pdbx_seq_one_letter_code
_entity_poly.pdbx_strand_id
1 'polypeptide(L)'
;MYIIKTLQDFDNIRFRGTHSAAVIDYVECYYRQLLDSIEADDDLAERYQMFVLEAEDRLPDSVYPKQQESVPIPSLHLEYAELHTLAPNCQMYKAAFMLDNESMVFVFAERSHLEPETEKWLRSRCRLDENELILQKLTETFERQSGSVTDPGTIDHVWVMAAAIRPFTADCAAAPFLPLALEQTNHWRSQSTLPTHFVRVILRTTSPQGMNPYVDGTDFCMIVDELRQNADFFMEDECFEYEPKYQGSELASALSWLGQIHKNPLIMQLNDPFLTEGQLQQLTHRAMSQ
;
A
#
# COMPACT_ATOMS: atom_id res chain seq x y z
N MET A 1 -15.75 -19.05 4.68
CA MET A 1 -16.32 -17.99 3.81
C MET A 1 -17.77 -17.85 4.15
N TYR A 2 -18.18 -16.65 4.57
CA TYR A 2 -19.54 -16.40 5.00
C TYR A 2 -20.31 -15.64 3.92
N ILE A 3 -21.49 -16.13 3.54
CA ILE A 3 -22.38 -15.47 2.57
C ILE A 3 -23.40 -14.64 3.37
N ILE A 4 -23.43 -13.34 3.13
CA ILE A 4 -24.40 -12.43 3.75
C ILE A 4 -25.67 -12.43 2.91
N LYS A 5 -26.79 -12.84 3.51
CA LYS A 5 -28.12 -12.81 2.87
C LYS A 5 -29.10 -11.92 3.62
N THR A 6 -28.90 -11.74 4.92
CA THR A 6 -29.84 -11.06 5.82
C THR A 6 -29.09 -10.27 6.89
N LEU A 7 -29.78 -9.35 7.57
CA LEU A 7 -29.21 -8.65 8.73
C LEU A 7 -28.83 -9.61 9.88
N GLN A 8 -29.52 -10.74 10.02
CA GLN A 8 -29.23 -11.74 11.06
C GLN A 8 -27.87 -12.42 10.86
N ASP A 9 -27.34 -12.43 9.63
CA ASP A 9 -26.02 -12.98 9.35
C ASP A 9 -24.90 -12.20 10.05
N PHE A 10 -25.07 -10.90 10.25
CA PHE A 10 -24.10 -10.09 10.98
C PHE A 10 -24.02 -10.47 12.46
N ASP A 11 -25.16 -10.77 13.09
CA ASP A 11 -25.19 -11.26 14.48
C ASP A 11 -24.47 -12.60 14.60
N ASN A 12 -24.65 -13.50 13.62
CA ASN A 12 -23.94 -14.78 13.59
C ASN A 12 -22.43 -14.60 13.46
N ILE A 13 -21.96 -13.67 12.61
CA ILE A 13 -20.53 -13.39 12.45
C ILE A 13 -19.96 -12.74 13.70
N ARG A 14 -20.65 -11.77 14.30
CA ARG A 14 -20.25 -11.16 15.58
C ARG A 14 -20.13 -12.20 16.68
N PHE A 15 -21.08 -13.13 16.76
CA PHE A 15 -21.07 -14.20 17.75
C PHE A 15 -19.86 -15.14 17.59
N ARG A 16 -19.44 -15.42 16.36
CA ARG A 16 -18.23 -16.23 16.08
C ARG A 16 -16.95 -15.50 16.46
N GLY A 17 -16.93 -14.18 16.39
CA GLY A 17 -15.76 -13.37 16.73
C GLY A 17 -14.56 -13.59 15.81
N THR A 18 -14.80 -13.99 14.56
CA THR A 18 -13.75 -14.24 13.55
C THR A 18 -13.18 -12.98 12.92
N HIS A 19 -13.87 -11.85 13.09
CA HIS A 19 -13.51 -10.54 12.55
C HIS A 19 -13.58 -9.47 13.63
N SER A 20 -12.83 -8.39 13.45
CA SER A 20 -12.97 -7.22 14.30
C SER A 20 -14.35 -6.56 14.16
N ALA A 21 -14.83 -5.94 15.24
CA ALA A 21 -16.11 -5.24 15.24
C ALA A 21 -16.18 -4.14 14.17
N ALA A 22 -15.07 -3.42 13.96
CA ALA A 22 -14.99 -2.35 12.96
C ALA A 22 -15.26 -2.87 11.53
N VAL A 23 -14.74 -4.06 11.17
CA VAL A 23 -15.01 -4.71 9.89
C VAL A 23 -16.49 -5.05 9.76
N ILE A 24 -17.06 -5.71 10.77
CA ILE A 24 -18.45 -6.17 10.70
C ILE A 24 -19.43 -4.99 10.67
N ASP A 25 -19.17 -3.94 11.44
CA ASP A 25 -19.98 -2.72 11.45
C ASP A 25 -19.92 -2.00 10.09
N TYR A 26 -18.76 -1.97 9.44
CA TYR A 26 -18.62 -1.41 8.10
C TYR A 26 -19.42 -2.22 7.06
N VAL A 27 -19.26 -3.55 7.05
CA VAL A 27 -19.96 -4.42 6.09
C VAL A 27 -21.47 -4.38 6.31
N GLU A 28 -21.94 -4.32 7.56
CA GLU A 28 -23.37 -4.15 7.86
C GLU A 28 -23.89 -2.80 7.37
N CYS A 29 -23.15 -1.71 7.62
CA CYS A 29 -23.53 -0.39 7.12
C CYS A 29 -23.65 -0.37 5.60
N TYR A 30 -22.68 -0.98 4.90
CA TYR A 30 -22.70 -1.12 3.45
C TYR A 30 -23.89 -1.95 2.95
N TYR A 31 -24.18 -3.08 3.62
CA TYR A 31 -25.33 -3.91 3.28
C TYR A 31 -26.66 -3.17 3.45
N ARG A 32 -26.81 -2.36 4.51
CA ARG A 32 -28.01 -1.51 4.70
C ARG A 32 -28.15 -0.47 3.60
N GLN A 33 -27.05 0.22 3.22
CA GLN A 33 -27.07 1.17 2.11
C GLN A 33 -27.46 0.50 0.79
N LEU A 34 -27.02 -0.74 0.58
CA LEU A 34 -27.38 -1.54 -0.58
C LEU A 34 -28.88 -1.91 -0.54
N LEU A 35 -29.41 -2.35 0.60
CA LEU A 35 -30.83 -2.60 0.78
C LEU A 35 -31.68 -1.36 0.55
N ASP A 36 -31.30 -0.20 1.09
CA ASP A 36 -32.02 1.06 0.88
C ASP A 36 -32.06 1.44 -0.61
N SER A 37 -31.00 1.08 -1.36
CA SER A 37 -30.94 1.28 -2.82
C SER A 37 -31.81 0.26 -3.58
N ILE A 38 -31.94 -0.96 -3.06
CA ILE A 38 -32.79 -2.03 -3.60
C ILE A 38 -34.28 -1.77 -3.31
N GLU A 39 -34.66 -1.25 -2.14
CA GLU A 39 -36.06 -0.93 -1.84
C GLU A 39 -36.63 0.17 -2.77
N ALA A 40 -35.75 0.91 -3.46
CA ALA A 40 -36.13 1.82 -4.52
C ALA A 40 -36.38 1.12 -5.88
N ASP A 41 -35.91 -0.12 -6.06
CA ASP A 41 -35.97 -0.92 -7.30
C ASP A 41 -35.94 -2.44 -7.00
N ASP A 42 -37.13 -3.07 -6.96
CA ASP A 42 -37.37 -4.46 -6.54
C ASP A 42 -36.52 -5.52 -7.29
N ASP A 43 -36.00 -5.22 -8.49
CA ASP A 43 -35.19 -6.16 -9.29
C ASP A 43 -33.73 -6.28 -8.80
N LEU A 44 -33.27 -5.40 -7.89
CA LEU A 44 -31.87 -5.35 -7.47
C LEU A 44 -31.50 -6.39 -6.40
N ALA A 45 -32.46 -6.96 -5.66
CA ALA A 45 -32.19 -7.88 -4.55
C ALA A 45 -31.47 -9.17 -4.99
N GLU A 46 -31.78 -9.67 -6.18
CA GLU A 46 -31.18 -10.89 -6.74
C GLU A 46 -29.82 -10.63 -7.42
N ARG A 47 -29.53 -9.35 -7.71
CA ARG A 47 -28.34 -8.91 -8.46
C ARG A 47 -27.11 -8.73 -7.59
N TYR A 48 -27.25 -8.63 -6.27
CA TYR A 48 -26.12 -8.40 -5.39
C TYR A 48 -25.90 -9.52 -4.38
N GLN A 49 -24.66 -9.99 -4.29
CA GLN A 49 -24.24 -10.91 -3.23
C GLN A 49 -23.03 -10.38 -2.50
N MET A 50 -22.96 -10.65 -1.19
CA MET A 50 -21.88 -10.21 -0.33
C MET A 50 -21.25 -11.40 0.39
N PHE A 51 -19.92 -11.43 0.39
CA PHE A 51 -19.12 -12.46 1.03
C PHE A 51 -18.14 -11.81 2.02
N VAL A 52 -17.96 -12.43 3.17
CA VAL A 52 -16.89 -12.10 4.12
C VAL A 52 -15.94 -13.29 4.18
N LEU A 53 -14.66 -13.06 3.87
CA LEU A 53 -13.61 -14.08 3.94
C LEU A 53 -13.09 -14.22 5.37
N GLU A 54 -13.03 -15.45 5.85
CA GLU A 54 -12.43 -15.90 7.10
C GLU A 54 -10.98 -16.37 6.86
N ALA A 55 -10.21 -16.59 7.93
CA ALA A 55 -8.76 -16.84 7.86
C ALA A 55 -8.32 -18.09 7.09
N GLU A 56 -9.18 -19.09 7.00
CA GLU A 56 -8.89 -20.33 6.28
C GLU A 56 -9.37 -20.29 4.83
N ASP A 57 -10.06 -19.21 4.42
CA ASP A 57 -10.57 -19.10 3.07
C ASP A 57 -9.47 -18.78 2.08
N ARG A 58 -9.52 -19.51 0.97
CA ARG A 58 -8.65 -19.29 -0.18
C ARG A 58 -9.51 -18.70 -1.28
N LEU A 59 -9.41 -17.38 -1.48
CA LEU A 59 -10.12 -16.72 -2.57
C LEU A 59 -9.80 -17.35 -3.94
N PRO A 60 -8.54 -17.76 -4.24
CA PRO A 60 -8.22 -18.49 -5.48
C PRO A 60 -9.05 -19.75 -5.73
N ASP A 61 -9.42 -20.45 -4.65
CA ASP A 61 -10.17 -21.70 -4.68
C ASP A 61 -11.67 -21.49 -4.42
N SER A 62 -12.07 -20.27 -4.08
CA SER A 62 -13.44 -19.96 -3.66
C SER A 62 -14.37 -19.94 -4.86
N VAL A 63 -15.51 -20.61 -4.70
CA VAL A 63 -16.46 -20.80 -5.78
C VAL A 63 -17.77 -20.11 -5.45
N TYR A 64 -18.29 -19.35 -6.42
CA TYR A 64 -19.60 -18.76 -6.37
C TYR A 64 -20.66 -19.84 -6.62
N PRO A 65 -21.56 -20.09 -5.66
CA PRO A 65 -22.60 -21.11 -5.82
C PRO A 65 -23.76 -20.55 -6.67
N LYS A 66 -23.71 -20.69 -8.00
CA LYS A 66 -24.89 -20.49 -8.86
C LYS A 66 -25.65 -21.82 -8.99
N GLN A 67 -26.98 -21.76 -9.14
CA GLN A 67 -27.90 -22.91 -9.06
C GLN A 67 -27.59 -24.09 -10.02
N GLN A 68 -26.72 -23.94 -11.01
CA GLN A 68 -26.41 -24.98 -11.99
C GLN A 68 -24.91 -25.22 -12.25
N GLU A 69 -24.04 -24.22 -12.06
CA GLU A 69 -22.58 -24.37 -12.19
C GLU A 69 -21.86 -23.51 -11.15
N SER A 70 -20.82 -24.07 -10.58
CA SER A 70 -19.99 -23.42 -9.57
C SER A 70 -18.85 -22.67 -10.27
N VAL A 71 -18.90 -21.33 -10.28
CA VAL A 71 -17.92 -20.49 -10.98
C VAL A 71 -16.88 -19.96 -10.01
N PRO A 72 -15.56 -20.14 -10.24
CA PRO A 72 -14.53 -19.58 -9.36
C PRO A 72 -14.63 -18.06 -9.28
N ILE A 73 -14.65 -17.50 -8.06
CA ILE A 73 -14.71 -16.05 -7.85
C ILE A 73 -13.57 -15.31 -8.58
N PRO A 74 -12.31 -15.79 -8.57
CA PRO A 74 -11.21 -15.10 -9.27
C PRO A 74 -11.35 -15.08 -10.80
N SER A 75 -12.19 -15.95 -11.38
CA SER A 75 -12.47 -15.94 -12.82
C SER A 75 -13.53 -14.93 -13.23
N LEU A 76 -14.25 -14.37 -12.25
CA LEU A 76 -15.21 -13.29 -12.50
C LEU A 76 -14.46 -12.01 -12.88
N HIS A 77 -15.14 -11.12 -13.61
CA HIS A 77 -14.55 -9.84 -13.97
C HIS A 77 -14.44 -8.96 -12.73
N LEU A 78 -13.22 -8.73 -12.25
CA LEU A 78 -12.98 -7.81 -11.15
C LEU A 78 -13.18 -6.37 -11.65
N GLU A 79 -14.20 -5.70 -11.10
CA GLU A 79 -14.51 -4.30 -11.39
C GLU A 79 -13.58 -3.36 -10.62
N TYR A 80 -13.43 -3.61 -9.31
CA TYR A 80 -12.49 -2.88 -8.47
C TYR A 80 -12.08 -3.69 -7.25
N ALA A 81 -10.91 -3.36 -6.70
CA ALA A 81 -10.50 -3.75 -5.36
C ALA A 81 -9.81 -2.57 -4.67
N GLU A 82 -10.08 -2.40 -3.37
CA GLU A 82 -9.61 -1.28 -2.55
C GLU A 82 -9.25 -1.78 -1.15
N LEU A 83 -8.27 -1.11 -0.52
CA LEU A 83 -7.93 -1.32 0.88
C LEU A 83 -8.49 -0.15 1.71
N HIS A 84 -9.41 -0.44 2.63
CA HIS A 84 -9.96 0.54 3.56
C HIS A 84 -9.25 0.48 4.91
N THR A 85 -8.88 1.63 5.45
CA THR A 85 -8.45 1.76 6.85
C THR A 85 -9.66 2.14 7.70
N LEU A 86 -10.13 1.21 8.52
CA LEU A 86 -11.33 1.38 9.36
C LEU A 86 -10.98 1.91 10.76
N ALA A 87 -9.80 1.54 11.27
CA ALA A 87 -9.23 2.04 12.52
C ALA A 87 -7.68 1.94 12.46
N PRO A 88 -6.91 2.54 13.39
CA PRO A 88 -5.44 2.61 13.31
C PRO A 88 -4.71 1.27 13.11
N ASN A 89 -5.30 0.14 13.52
CA ASN A 89 -4.76 -1.20 13.33
C ASN A 89 -5.78 -2.16 12.67
N CYS A 90 -6.76 -1.61 11.95
CA CYS A 90 -7.81 -2.40 11.32
C CYS A 90 -7.95 -1.94 9.87
N GLN A 91 -7.59 -2.84 8.95
CA GLN A 91 -7.70 -2.63 7.53
C GLN A 91 -8.45 -3.78 6.88
N MET A 92 -9.18 -3.46 5.83
CA MET A 92 -10.06 -4.40 5.15
C MET A 92 -9.99 -4.20 3.65
N TYR A 93 -9.80 -5.29 2.92
CA TYR A 93 -10.00 -5.32 1.48
C TYR A 93 -11.50 -5.35 1.15
N LYS A 94 -11.88 -4.55 0.16
CA LYS A 94 -13.19 -4.60 -0.48
C LYS A 94 -12.97 -4.81 -1.97
N ALA A 95 -13.51 -5.89 -2.52
CA ALA A 95 -13.45 -6.18 -3.94
C ALA A 95 -14.87 -6.36 -4.51
N ALA A 96 -15.10 -5.89 -5.72
CA ALA A 96 -16.35 -6.07 -6.45
C ALA A 96 -16.08 -6.80 -7.77
N PHE A 97 -16.88 -7.83 -8.03
CA PHE A 97 -16.81 -8.67 -9.21
C PHE A 97 -18.13 -8.63 -9.95
N MET A 98 -18.07 -8.47 -11.27
CA MET A 98 -19.23 -8.64 -12.14
C MET A 98 -19.41 -10.13 -12.43
N LEU A 99 -20.56 -10.68 -12.01
CA LEU A 99 -20.97 -12.05 -12.35
C LEU A 99 -21.46 -12.12 -13.79
N ASP A 100 -22.22 -11.10 -14.19
CA ASP A 100 -22.72 -10.83 -15.52
C ASP A 100 -22.95 -9.32 -15.65
N ASN A 101 -23.60 -8.86 -16.73
CA ASN A 101 -23.81 -7.43 -16.96
C ASN A 101 -24.79 -6.77 -15.97
N GLU A 102 -25.49 -7.56 -15.14
CA GLU A 102 -26.54 -7.07 -14.25
C GLU A 102 -26.30 -7.41 -12.78
N SER A 103 -25.39 -8.34 -12.49
CA SER A 103 -25.17 -8.87 -11.14
C SER A 103 -23.74 -8.66 -10.66
N MET A 104 -23.60 -8.25 -9.41
CA MET A 104 -22.32 -8.01 -8.73
C MET A 104 -22.15 -8.87 -7.48
N VAL A 105 -20.91 -9.25 -7.24
CA VAL A 105 -20.45 -9.95 -6.05
C VAL A 105 -19.45 -9.06 -5.31
N PHE A 106 -19.74 -8.73 -4.06
CA PHE A 106 -18.81 -8.01 -3.20
C PHE A 106 -18.12 -8.99 -2.24
N VAL A 107 -16.81 -8.87 -2.13
CA VAL A 107 -15.97 -9.66 -1.22
C VAL A 107 -15.28 -8.73 -0.25
N PHE A 108 -15.41 -9.01 1.04
CA PHE A 108 -14.80 -8.27 2.14
C PHE A 108 -13.84 -9.18 2.88
N ALA A 109 -12.65 -8.68 3.21
CA ALA A 109 -11.59 -9.49 3.79
C ALA A 109 -10.71 -8.66 4.72
N GLU A 110 -10.56 -9.07 5.98
CA GLU A 110 -9.74 -8.35 6.95
C GLU A 110 -8.25 -8.66 6.74
N ARG A 111 -7.42 -7.63 6.50
CA ARG A 111 -6.05 -7.78 5.99
C ARG A 111 -5.18 -8.75 6.79
N SER A 112 -5.27 -8.73 8.12
CA SER A 112 -4.44 -9.56 9.01
C SER A 112 -4.97 -10.96 9.27
N HIS A 113 -6.14 -11.31 8.73
CA HIS A 113 -6.82 -12.58 8.95
C HIS A 113 -7.01 -13.32 7.64
N LEU A 114 -6.05 -13.25 6.72
CA LEU A 114 -6.13 -13.95 5.44
C LEU A 114 -4.97 -14.91 5.29
N GLU A 115 -5.24 -15.96 4.53
CA GLU A 115 -4.19 -16.83 4.01
C GLU A 115 -3.25 -16.01 3.09
N PRO A 116 -1.92 -16.20 3.16
CA PRO A 116 -0.94 -15.36 2.47
C PRO A 116 -1.12 -15.23 0.94
N GLU A 117 -1.50 -16.29 0.24
CA GLU A 117 -1.74 -16.22 -1.21
C GLU A 117 -2.98 -15.36 -1.52
N THR A 118 -4.03 -15.48 -0.72
CA THR A 118 -5.23 -14.65 -0.82
C THR A 118 -4.94 -13.19 -0.55
N GLU A 119 -4.19 -12.87 0.51
CA GLU A 119 -3.78 -11.50 0.80
C GLU A 119 -2.94 -10.93 -0.34
N LYS A 120 -1.96 -11.70 -0.83
CA LYS A 120 -1.11 -11.30 -1.96
C LYS A 120 -1.94 -11.05 -3.21
N TRP A 121 -2.92 -11.90 -3.49
CA TRP A 121 -3.83 -11.75 -4.63
C TRP A 121 -4.63 -10.47 -4.53
N LEU A 122 -5.32 -10.23 -3.40
CA LEU A 122 -6.13 -9.03 -3.19
C LEU A 122 -5.27 -7.76 -3.25
N ARG A 123 -4.12 -7.78 -2.58
CA ARG A 123 -3.17 -6.66 -2.58
C ARG A 123 -2.69 -6.31 -3.99
N SER A 124 -2.40 -7.31 -4.83
CA SER A 124 -1.98 -7.08 -6.22
C SER A 124 -3.06 -6.45 -7.12
N ARG A 125 -4.31 -6.44 -6.66
CA ARG A 125 -5.47 -5.92 -7.39
C ARG A 125 -6.03 -4.65 -6.79
N CYS A 126 -5.63 -4.31 -5.57
CA CYS A 126 -6.04 -3.07 -4.94
C CYS A 126 -5.41 -1.89 -5.67
N ARG A 127 -6.20 -0.84 -5.84
CA ARG A 127 -5.62 0.47 -6.15
C ARG A 127 -4.68 0.86 -5.03
N LEU A 128 -3.47 1.23 -5.41
CA LEU A 128 -2.47 1.76 -4.50
C LEU A 128 -2.83 3.21 -4.20
N ASP A 129 -2.67 3.60 -2.94
CA ASP A 129 -2.75 5.01 -2.54
C ASP A 129 -1.50 5.79 -3.01
N GLU A 130 -1.50 7.11 -2.85
CA GLU A 130 -0.39 7.98 -3.27
C GLU A 130 0.96 7.55 -2.70
N ASN A 131 0.98 7.14 -1.42
CA ASN A 131 2.20 6.71 -0.75
C ASN A 131 2.68 5.38 -1.32
N GLU A 132 1.78 4.42 -1.51
CA GLU A 132 2.08 3.11 -2.09
C GLU A 132 2.60 3.21 -3.53
N LEU A 133 2.01 4.09 -4.36
CA LEU A 133 2.49 4.37 -5.71
C LEU A 133 3.91 4.95 -5.70
N ILE A 134 4.18 5.92 -4.81
CA ILE A 134 5.52 6.49 -4.64
C ILE A 134 6.52 5.42 -4.18
N LEU A 135 6.16 4.63 -3.16
CA LEU A 135 7.04 3.58 -2.63
C LEU A 135 7.35 2.53 -3.71
N GLN A 136 6.36 2.14 -4.51
CA GLN A 136 6.57 1.27 -5.66
C GLN A 136 7.59 1.86 -6.62
N LYS A 137 7.43 3.12 -7.05
CA LYS A 137 8.35 3.77 -7.99
C LYS A 137 9.76 3.88 -7.42
N LEU A 138 9.91 4.24 -6.15
CA LEU A 138 11.21 4.26 -5.46
C LEU A 138 11.86 2.88 -5.47
N THR A 139 11.08 1.85 -5.13
CA THR A 139 11.57 0.47 -5.10
C THR A 139 12.02 0.00 -6.48
N GLU A 140 11.21 0.22 -7.52
CA GLU A 140 11.56 -0.12 -8.91
C GLU A 140 12.85 0.57 -9.39
N THR A 141 13.11 1.78 -8.89
CA THR A 141 14.24 2.60 -9.33
C THR A 141 15.54 2.22 -8.61
N PHE A 142 15.47 2.01 -7.29
CA PHE A 142 16.66 1.85 -6.45
C PHE A 142 16.97 0.41 -6.07
N GLU A 143 15.97 -0.45 -5.94
CA GLU A 143 16.22 -1.81 -5.47
C GLU A 143 16.94 -2.62 -6.53
N ARG A 144 18.12 -3.10 -6.17
CA ARG A 144 18.95 -3.92 -7.06
C ARG A 144 19.43 -5.13 -6.30
N GLN A 145 18.92 -6.29 -6.68
CA GLN A 145 19.48 -7.56 -6.21
C GLN A 145 20.69 -7.92 -7.06
N SER A 146 21.85 -7.94 -6.44
CA SER A 146 23.08 -8.40 -7.07
C SER A 146 23.00 -9.92 -7.24
N GLY A 147 23.16 -10.40 -8.49
CA GLY A 147 23.09 -11.82 -8.79
C GLY A 147 24.19 -12.64 -8.10
N SER A 148 23.81 -13.84 -7.64
CA SER A 148 24.61 -14.97 -7.14
C SER A 148 25.85 -14.65 -6.28
N VAL A 149 25.83 -15.15 -5.04
CA VAL A 149 26.87 -15.16 -3.98
C VAL A 149 28.25 -15.70 -4.43
N THR A 150 28.41 -16.15 -5.67
CA THR A 150 29.57 -16.89 -6.17
C THR A 150 30.67 -16.03 -6.81
N ASP A 151 30.45 -14.74 -7.07
CA ASP A 151 31.48 -13.88 -7.65
C ASP A 151 32.08 -12.92 -6.60
N PRO A 152 33.40 -12.97 -6.28
CA PRO A 152 34.04 -12.14 -5.25
C PRO A 152 34.14 -10.64 -5.57
N GLY A 153 33.42 -10.15 -6.58
CA GLY A 153 33.25 -8.73 -6.91
C GLY A 153 31.78 -8.29 -6.88
N THR A 154 30.92 -9.03 -6.16
CA THR A 154 29.48 -8.79 -6.12
C THR A 154 29.16 -7.42 -5.52
N ILE A 155 28.46 -6.61 -6.32
CA ILE A 155 27.91 -5.30 -6.00
C ILE A 155 27.04 -5.42 -4.74
N ASP A 156 27.02 -4.41 -3.86
CA ASP A 156 26.14 -4.42 -2.69
C ASP A 156 24.66 -4.43 -3.10
N HIS A 157 23.82 -5.14 -2.35
CA HIS A 157 22.36 -5.05 -2.49
C HIS A 157 21.92 -3.66 -2.04
N VAL A 158 21.36 -2.87 -2.96
CA VAL A 158 20.78 -1.56 -2.66
C VAL A 158 19.29 -1.74 -2.45
N TRP A 159 18.76 -1.15 -1.38
CA TRP A 159 17.33 -1.17 -1.10
C TRP A 159 16.85 0.11 -0.42
N VAL A 160 15.54 0.37 -0.54
CA VAL A 160 14.93 1.56 0.05
C VAL A 160 14.60 1.28 1.51
N MET A 161 15.34 1.90 2.43
CA MET A 161 15.19 1.63 3.86
C MET A 161 14.04 2.39 4.49
N ALA A 162 13.87 3.66 4.13
CA ALA A 162 12.82 4.50 4.68
C ALA A 162 12.55 5.66 3.72
N ALA A 163 11.29 6.11 3.70
CA ALA A 163 10.88 7.27 2.95
C ALA A 163 9.98 8.17 3.80
N ALA A 164 10.15 9.48 3.69
CA ALA A 164 9.20 10.46 4.18
C ALA A 164 8.53 11.09 2.97
N ILE A 165 7.21 10.89 2.87
CA ILE A 165 6.39 11.40 1.78
C ILE A 165 5.58 12.56 2.32
N ARG A 166 5.55 13.67 1.60
CA ARG A 166 4.75 14.84 1.95
C ARG A 166 4.06 15.42 0.72
N PRO A 167 2.72 15.44 0.67
CA PRO A 167 2.02 16.12 -0.40
C PRO A 167 2.26 17.64 -0.34
N PHE A 168 2.30 18.29 -1.50
CA PHE A 168 2.27 19.74 -1.60
C PHE A 168 0.86 20.25 -1.32
N THR A 169 0.58 20.51 -0.06
CA THR A 169 -0.66 21.16 0.37
C THR A 169 -0.52 22.68 0.27
N ALA A 170 -1.63 23.39 0.05
CA ALA A 170 -1.67 24.84 0.05
C ALA A 170 -1.52 25.46 1.46
N ASP A 171 -1.14 24.68 2.48
CA ASP A 171 -1.01 25.17 3.85
C ASP A 171 0.32 25.91 4.09
N CYS A 172 0.30 26.86 5.03
CA CYS A 172 1.47 27.69 5.34
C CYS A 172 2.63 26.92 6.01
N ALA A 173 2.40 25.69 6.52
CA ALA A 173 3.44 24.88 7.14
C ALA A 173 4.23 24.05 6.12
N ALA A 174 3.68 23.83 4.92
CA ALA A 174 4.35 23.23 3.77
C ALA A 174 5.14 24.26 2.94
N ALA A 175 4.97 25.56 3.21
CA ALA A 175 5.57 26.65 2.44
C ALA A 175 7.08 26.51 2.17
N PRO A 176 7.95 26.05 3.10
CA PRO A 176 9.39 25.88 2.84
C PRO A 176 9.71 24.75 1.84
N PHE A 177 8.79 23.80 1.67
CA PHE A 177 8.97 22.64 0.82
C PHE A 177 8.24 22.79 -0.52
N LEU A 178 7.35 23.79 -0.65
CA LEU A 178 6.64 24.04 -1.90
C LEU A 178 7.63 24.15 -3.07
N PRO A 179 7.25 23.68 -4.27
CA PRO A 179 8.08 23.75 -5.46
C PRO A 179 8.67 25.15 -5.67
N LEU A 180 7.87 26.20 -5.47
CA LEU A 180 8.27 27.60 -5.65
C LEU A 180 9.22 28.16 -4.58
N ALA A 181 9.38 27.48 -3.43
CA ALA A 181 10.25 27.89 -2.34
C ALA A 181 11.62 27.17 -2.35
N LEU A 182 11.74 26.09 -3.12
CA LEU A 182 13.02 25.44 -3.38
C LEU A 182 13.86 26.37 -4.28
N GLU A 183 15.09 26.71 -3.89
CA GLU A 183 15.92 27.73 -4.56
C GLU A 183 16.25 27.40 -6.04
N GLN A 184 15.98 26.17 -6.48
CA GLN A 184 16.32 25.62 -7.79
C GLN A 184 15.16 25.64 -8.81
N THR A 185 14.06 26.37 -8.59
CA THR A 185 12.78 26.07 -9.32
C THR A 185 12.29 27.16 -10.25
N ASN A 186 13.13 28.16 -10.54
CA ASN A 186 12.77 29.22 -11.49
C ASN A 186 12.46 28.67 -12.89
N HIS A 187 13.06 27.55 -13.31
CA HIS A 187 12.76 26.87 -14.57
C HIS A 187 11.51 25.97 -14.53
N TRP A 188 10.99 25.64 -13.34
CA TRP A 188 9.78 24.81 -13.22
C TRP A 188 8.52 25.57 -13.65
N ARG A 189 8.58 26.91 -13.65
CA ARG A 189 7.45 27.79 -14.02
C ARG A 189 7.01 27.62 -15.48
N SER A 190 7.85 27.07 -16.35
CA SER A 190 7.50 26.79 -17.75
C SER A 190 6.98 25.38 -17.99
N GLN A 191 6.92 24.52 -16.97
CA GLN A 191 6.45 23.14 -17.12
C GLN A 191 4.92 23.08 -17.10
N SER A 192 4.36 22.16 -17.89
CA SER A 192 2.91 21.92 -17.99
C SER A 192 2.34 21.16 -16.79
N THR A 193 3.19 20.40 -16.10
CA THR A 193 2.85 19.64 -14.90
C THR A 193 3.69 20.12 -13.73
N LEU A 194 3.07 20.23 -12.56
CA LEU A 194 3.73 20.54 -11.31
C LEU A 194 3.87 19.24 -10.49
N PRO A 195 4.93 19.09 -9.69
CA PRO A 195 5.02 17.95 -8.78
C PRO A 195 3.91 18.04 -7.74
N THR A 196 3.42 16.88 -7.29
CA THR A 196 2.38 16.77 -6.25
C THR A 196 2.95 16.43 -4.89
N HIS A 197 4.14 15.83 -4.83
CA HIS A 197 4.77 15.37 -3.59
C HIS A 197 6.25 15.74 -3.49
N PHE A 198 6.68 15.98 -2.26
CA PHE A 198 8.08 15.94 -1.85
C PHE A 198 8.37 14.61 -1.18
N VAL A 199 9.46 13.97 -1.56
CA VAL A 199 9.85 12.65 -1.05
C VAL A 199 11.30 12.72 -0.63
N ARG A 200 11.57 12.35 0.62
CA ARG A 200 12.94 12.11 1.09
C ARG A 200 13.12 10.62 1.29
N VAL A 201 14.20 10.08 0.74
CA VAL A 201 14.47 8.65 0.77
C VAL A 201 15.84 8.39 1.40
N ILE A 202 15.92 7.32 2.18
CA ILE A 202 17.16 6.73 2.66
C ILE A 202 17.35 5.40 1.96
N LEU A 203 18.51 5.25 1.33
CA LEU A 203 18.96 4.02 0.71
C LEU A 203 19.99 3.35 1.60
N ARG A 204 19.95 2.01 1.61
CA ARG A 204 20.92 1.22 2.35
C ARG A 204 21.57 0.20 1.43
N THR A 205 22.83 -0.09 1.74
CA THR A 205 23.58 -1.15 1.09
C THR A 205 23.82 -2.30 2.07
N THR A 206 23.60 -3.51 1.58
CA THR A 206 23.90 -4.74 2.32
C THR A 206 24.79 -5.63 1.46
N SER A 207 25.86 -6.15 2.06
CA SER A 207 26.80 -7.05 1.39
C SER A 207 26.80 -8.43 2.05
N PRO A 208 27.47 -9.44 1.47
CA PRO A 208 27.66 -10.74 2.13
C PRO A 208 28.38 -10.66 3.49
N GLN A 209 29.11 -9.57 3.75
CA GLN A 209 29.79 -9.31 5.03
C GLN A 209 28.86 -8.68 6.09
N GLY A 210 27.63 -8.35 5.71
CA GLY A 210 26.61 -7.76 6.58
C GLY A 210 26.16 -6.39 6.09
N MET A 211 25.36 -5.71 6.93
CA MET A 211 24.82 -4.40 6.59
C MET A 211 25.89 -3.32 6.67
N ASN A 212 25.88 -2.40 5.71
CA ASN A 212 26.58 -1.13 5.88
C ASN A 212 25.94 -0.38 7.07
N PRO A 213 26.73 0.02 8.09
CA PRO A 213 26.22 0.84 9.19
C PRO A 213 25.89 2.27 8.75
N TYR A 214 26.40 2.68 7.59
CA TYR A 214 26.15 3.98 6.98
C TYR A 214 25.09 3.89 5.90
N VAL A 215 24.34 4.97 5.75
CA VAL A 215 23.28 5.10 4.76
C VAL A 215 23.44 6.39 3.98
N ASP A 216 22.95 6.37 2.75
CA ASP A 216 22.86 7.54 1.89
C ASP A 216 21.39 7.94 1.75
N GLY A 217 21.14 9.20 1.41
CA GLY A 217 19.80 9.70 1.24
C GLY A 217 19.74 10.94 0.36
N THR A 218 18.59 11.13 -0.26
CA THR A 218 18.36 12.28 -1.14
C THR A 218 16.88 12.66 -1.15
N ASP A 219 16.59 13.78 -1.80
CA ASP A 219 15.24 14.32 -1.94
C ASP A 219 14.82 14.28 -3.41
N PHE A 220 13.55 13.93 -3.62
CA PHE A 220 12.88 13.93 -4.92
C PHE A 220 11.60 14.74 -4.85
N CYS A 221 11.23 15.33 -5.97
CA CYS A 221 9.86 15.75 -6.21
C CYS A 221 9.21 14.70 -7.11
N MET A 222 7.93 14.38 -6.84
CA MET A 222 7.20 13.36 -7.59
C MET A 222 5.87 13.90 -8.09
N ILE A 223 5.44 13.39 -9.24
CA ILE A 223 4.08 13.53 -9.76
C ILE A 223 3.36 12.21 -9.50
N VAL A 224 2.23 12.28 -8.81
CA VAL A 224 1.38 11.13 -8.51
C VAL A 224 0.01 11.36 -9.14
N ASP A 225 -0.47 10.35 -9.84
CA ASP A 225 -1.81 10.29 -10.43
C ASP A 225 -2.50 9.00 -9.96
N GLU A 226 -3.26 9.09 -8.86
CA GLU A 226 -4.00 7.96 -8.30
C GLU A 226 -5.02 7.39 -9.28
N LEU A 227 -5.64 8.24 -10.10
CA LEU A 227 -6.65 7.81 -11.07
C LEU A 227 -6.02 6.93 -12.16
N ARG A 228 -4.82 7.28 -12.59
CA ARG A 228 -4.05 6.50 -13.57
C ARG A 228 -3.15 5.43 -12.93
N GLN A 229 -3.14 5.34 -11.60
CA GLN A 229 -2.30 4.40 -10.84
C GLN A 229 -0.83 4.51 -11.23
N ASN A 230 -0.30 5.74 -11.24
CA ASN A 230 1.08 6.01 -11.64
C ASN A 230 1.75 7.03 -10.73
N ALA A 231 3.06 6.87 -10.52
CA ALA A 231 3.93 7.85 -9.87
C ALA A 231 5.26 7.95 -10.61
N ASP A 232 5.73 9.16 -10.87
CA ASP A 232 6.98 9.42 -11.58
C ASP A 232 7.80 10.52 -10.92
N PHE A 233 9.12 10.50 -11.15
CA PHE A 233 10.01 11.58 -10.73
C PHE A 233 9.71 12.84 -11.54
N PHE A 234 9.58 13.96 -10.84
CA PHE A 234 9.52 15.25 -11.50
C PHE A 234 10.93 15.65 -11.96
N MET A 235 11.08 15.96 -13.25
CA MET A 235 12.38 16.27 -13.88
C MET A 235 13.39 15.13 -13.66
N GLU A 236 13.02 13.91 -14.07
CA GLU A 236 13.79 12.68 -13.86
C GLU A 236 15.27 12.84 -14.26
N ASP A 237 15.54 13.43 -15.42
CA ASP A 237 16.91 13.64 -15.91
C ASP A 237 17.76 14.49 -14.95
N GLU A 238 17.17 15.52 -14.33
CA GLU A 238 17.90 16.45 -13.44
C GLU A 238 18.02 15.90 -12.01
N CYS A 239 17.05 15.12 -11.53
CA CYS A 239 17.04 14.69 -10.13
C CYS A 239 18.13 13.65 -9.80
N PHE A 240 18.74 13.03 -10.82
CA PHE A 240 19.85 12.08 -10.67
C PHE A 240 21.22 12.66 -11.01
N GLU A 241 21.32 13.91 -11.46
CA GLU A 241 22.60 14.55 -11.80
C GLU A 241 23.45 14.90 -10.56
N TYR A 242 22.79 15.06 -9.41
CA TYR A 242 23.43 15.50 -8.18
C TYR A 242 23.80 14.33 -7.27
N GLU A 243 24.90 14.49 -6.55
CA GLU A 243 25.27 13.57 -5.48
C GLU A 243 24.19 13.51 -4.39
N PRO A 244 24.08 12.41 -3.63
CA PRO A 244 23.14 12.31 -2.52
C PRO A 244 23.33 13.48 -1.56
N LYS A 245 22.22 14.10 -1.13
CA LYS A 245 22.25 15.21 -0.15
C LYS A 245 22.74 14.76 1.23
N TYR A 246 22.61 13.47 1.50
CA TYR A 246 22.99 12.84 2.75
C TYR A 246 23.88 11.65 2.41
N GLN A 247 25.15 11.68 2.82
CA GLN A 247 26.15 10.67 2.44
C GLN A 247 26.79 10.04 3.67
N GLY A 248 26.99 8.73 3.63
CA GLY A 248 27.88 7.98 4.53
C GLY A 248 27.60 8.20 6.02
N SER A 249 26.34 8.37 6.39
CA SER A 249 25.96 8.83 7.73
C SER A 249 25.32 7.73 8.56
N GLU A 250 25.42 7.83 9.88
CA GLU A 250 24.82 6.86 10.79
C GLU A 250 23.30 6.83 10.66
N LEU A 251 22.72 5.64 10.76
CA LEU A 251 21.28 5.42 10.63
C LEU A 251 20.43 6.35 11.52
N ALA A 252 20.81 6.53 12.78
CA ALA A 252 20.03 7.36 13.71
C ALA A 252 19.94 8.82 13.24
N SER A 253 21.06 9.36 12.74
CA SER A 253 21.12 10.71 12.18
C SER A 253 20.31 10.82 10.89
N ALA A 254 20.32 9.76 10.06
CA ALA A 254 19.53 9.70 8.84
C ALA A 254 18.02 9.69 9.12
N LEU A 255 17.57 8.90 10.11
CA LEU A 255 16.17 8.88 10.54
C LEU A 255 15.73 10.22 11.13
N SER A 256 16.61 10.90 11.89
CA SER A 256 16.35 12.26 12.37
C SER A 256 16.20 13.26 11.22
N TRP A 257 17.02 13.11 10.17
CA TRP A 257 16.92 13.92 8.95
C TRP A 257 15.62 13.67 8.17
N LEU A 258 15.11 12.42 8.11
CA LEU A 258 13.77 12.12 7.59
C LEU A 258 12.67 12.81 8.39
N GLY A 259 12.76 12.77 9.72
CA GLY A 259 11.78 13.35 10.65
C GLY A 259 11.59 14.87 10.50
N GLN A 260 12.50 15.57 9.84
CA GLN A 260 12.37 17.00 9.56
C GLN A 260 11.24 17.34 8.57
N ILE A 261 10.87 16.39 7.69
CA ILE A 261 9.84 16.61 6.67
C ILE A 261 8.49 16.12 7.15
N HIS A 262 8.47 14.94 7.78
CA HIS A 262 7.26 14.29 8.24
C HIS A 262 7.52 13.66 9.60
N LYS A 263 6.66 13.96 10.58
CA LYS A 263 6.83 13.46 11.97
C LYS A 263 6.76 11.93 12.05
N ASN A 264 6.03 11.31 11.12
CA ASN A 264 5.87 9.87 11.03
C ASN A 264 6.37 9.39 9.65
N PRO A 265 7.69 9.21 9.44
CA PRO A 265 8.19 8.70 8.17
C PRO A 265 7.61 7.30 7.88
N LEU A 266 7.38 6.99 6.62
CA LEU A 266 7.04 5.64 6.18
C LEU A 266 8.32 4.81 6.22
N ILE A 267 8.48 4.06 7.31
CA ILE A 267 9.60 3.14 7.47
C ILE A 267 9.23 1.87 6.72
N MET A 268 9.86 1.68 5.55
CA MET A 268 9.69 0.47 4.78
C MET A 268 10.57 -0.63 5.37
N GLN A 269 9.93 -1.53 6.11
CA GLN A 269 10.58 -2.76 6.53
C GLN A 269 10.52 -3.74 5.36
N LEU A 270 11.45 -3.60 4.41
CA LEU A 270 11.58 -4.55 3.30
C LEU A 270 12.49 -5.72 3.66
N ASN A 271 12.18 -6.87 3.07
CA ASN A 271 12.82 -8.16 3.28
C ASN A 271 14.27 -8.13 2.76
N ASP A 272 15.20 -7.59 3.53
CA ASP A 272 16.62 -7.76 3.26
C ASP A 272 16.97 -9.26 3.43
N PRO A 273 17.38 -9.97 2.35
CA PRO A 273 17.66 -11.41 2.41
C PRO A 273 18.87 -11.75 3.30
N PHE A 274 19.63 -10.75 3.75
CA PHE A 274 20.77 -10.91 4.65
C PHE A 274 20.46 -10.49 6.09
N LEU A 275 19.24 -10.01 6.40
CA LEU A 275 18.81 -9.71 7.75
C LEU A 275 18.34 -10.97 8.49
N THR A 276 18.88 -11.18 9.69
CA THR A 276 18.34 -12.18 10.62
C THR A 276 17.09 -11.65 11.34
N GLU A 277 16.17 -12.52 11.75
CA GLU A 277 14.95 -12.14 12.49
C GLU A 277 15.23 -11.26 13.72
N GLY A 278 16.35 -11.50 14.42
CA GLY A 278 16.76 -10.70 15.58
C GLY A 278 17.20 -9.27 15.24
N GLN A 279 17.80 -9.05 14.07
CA GLN A 279 18.17 -7.71 13.59
C GLN A 279 16.93 -6.95 13.09
N LEU A 280 15.99 -7.68 12.49
CA LEU A 280 14.70 -7.15 12.04
C LEU A 280 13.89 -6.57 13.23
N GLN A 281 13.81 -7.32 14.33
CA GLN A 281 13.09 -6.90 15.54
C GLN A 281 13.70 -5.66 16.24
N GLN A 282 15.02 -5.53 16.22
CA GLN A 282 15.70 -4.37 16.82
C GLN A 282 15.44 -3.06 16.05
N LEU A 283 15.29 -3.15 14.73
CA LEU A 283 14.97 -2.00 13.87
C LEU A 283 13.52 -1.53 14.10
N THR A 284 12.56 -2.45 14.17
CA THR A 284 11.15 -2.12 14.45
C THR A 284 10.97 -1.49 15.84
N HIS A 285 11.63 -2.05 16.87
CA HIS A 285 11.49 -1.57 18.24
C HIS A 285 12.08 -0.15 18.41
N ARG A 286 13.19 0.18 17.76
CA ARG A 286 13.78 1.53 17.83
C ARG A 286 12.96 2.57 17.08
N ALA A 287 12.33 2.20 15.97
CA ALA A 287 11.46 3.06 15.19
C ALA A 287 10.17 3.44 15.93
N MET A 288 9.59 2.52 16.73
CA MET A 288 8.35 2.77 17.49
C MET A 288 8.57 3.43 18.86
N SER A 289 9.82 3.60 19.29
CA SER A 289 10.16 4.18 20.59
C SER A 289 10.53 5.67 20.54
N GLN A 290 10.38 6.32 19.39
CA GLN A 290 10.71 7.74 19.14
C GLN A 290 9.57 8.44 18.42
#